data_AF-A0A8J8F9G0-F1
#
_entry.id   AF-A0A8J8F9G0-F1
#
_cell.length_a   1.000
_cell.length_b   1.000
_cell.length_c   1.000
_cell.angle_alpha   90.00
_cell.angle_beta   90.00
_cell.angle_gamma   90.00
#
_symmetry.space_group_name_H-M   'P 1'
#
loop_
_entity.id
_entity.type
_entity.pdbx_description
1 polymer ?
#
loop_
_entity_poly.entity_id
_entity_poly.type
_entity_poly.pdbx_seq_one_letter_code
_entity_poly.pdbx_strand_id
1 'polypeptide(L)'
;MSSSEREIDKDARALFHHRAVIAITYLILVAGAELVTAGGAKYDIAFAKYGIAFHAVILFALLIHSALILTADPEFSKLLMVLILAPLIRILSLSMPLTYLNYISWFAIVSIPVFIAMFTCMYIQHLKLRDVALTLPKLKYLPLEFGVILFAVPFGILEYYVLKPGIMVEPTFEALFTPTLILIVCTGFLEELGFPG
;
A
#
# COMPACT_ATOMS: atom_id res chain seq x y z
N MET A 1 15.02 15.43 38.35
CA MET A 1 14.51 15.85 37.02
C MET A 1 14.65 17.35 36.86
N SER A 2 15.66 17.74 36.07
CA SER A 2 16.01 19.12 35.76
C SER A 2 14.91 19.81 34.94
N SER A 3 14.82 21.15 34.99
CA SER A 3 13.86 21.92 34.16
C SER A 3 14.06 21.66 32.65
N SER A 4 15.31 21.43 32.23
CA SER A 4 15.68 21.13 30.84
C SER A 4 15.15 19.77 30.36
N GLU A 5 15.12 18.75 31.21
CA GLU A 5 14.57 17.43 30.85
C GLU A 5 13.05 17.46 30.64
N ARG A 6 12.35 18.38 31.34
CA ARG A 6 10.90 18.57 31.20
C ARG A 6 10.51 19.36 29.95
N GLU A 7 11.36 20.26 29.46
CA GLU A 7 11.13 20.96 28.19
C GLU A 7 11.30 20.01 27.00
N ILE A 8 12.36 19.18 27.01
CA ILE A 8 12.63 18.22 25.93
C ILE A 8 11.50 17.17 25.81
N ASP A 9 10.97 16.66 26.94
CA ASP A 9 9.81 15.73 26.92
C ASP A 9 8.53 16.40 26.39
N LYS A 10 8.33 17.70 26.67
CA LYS A 10 7.16 18.44 26.18
C LYS A 10 7.21 18.66 24.68
N ASP A 11 8.36 19.06 24.14
CA ASP A 11 8.52 19.31 22.71
C ASP A 11 8.40 18.01 21.90
N ALA A 12 8.95 16.91 22.41
CA ALA A 12 8.81 15.59 21.80
C ALA A 12 7.34 15.12 21.75
N ARG A 13 6.58 15.32 22.83
CA ARG A 13 5.13 14.98 22.85
C ARG A 13 4.31 15.87 21.94
N ALA A 14 4.61 17.17 21.86
CA ALA A 14 3.91 18.09 20.98
C ALA A 14 4.13 17.74 19.51
N LEU A 15 5.38 17.40 19.14
CA LEU A 15 5.73 16.95 17.80
C LEU A 15 5.02 15.62 17.44
N PHE A 16 5.02 14.65 18.35
CA PHE A 16 4.31 13.39 18.17
C PHE A 16 2.80 13.58 18.01
N HIS A 17 2.20 14.44 18.84
CA HIS A 17 0.78 14.75 18.74
C HIS A 17 0.44 15.42 17.40
N HIS A 18 1.28 16.34 16.93
CA HIS A 18 1.09 16.99 15.63
C HIS A 18 1.14 15.99 14.47
N ARG A 19 2.14 15.09 14.46
CA ARG A 19 2.26 14.00 13.48
C ARG A 19 1.02 13.09 13.51
N ALA A 20 0.58 12.69 14.71
CA ALA A 20 -0.57 11.82 14.89
C ALA A 20 -1.86 12.48 14.39
N VAL A 21 -2.08 13.77 14.68
CA VAL A 21 -3.25 14.52 14.22
C VAL A 21 -3.30 14.58 12.69
N ILE A 22 -2.18 14.86 12.03
CA ILE A 22 -2.11 14.89 10.56
C ILE A 22 -2.39 13.50 9.97
N ALA A 23 -1.75 12.46 10.48
CA ALA A 23 -1.95 11.09 10.01
C ALA A 23 -3.40 10.62 10.19
N ILE A 24 -3.98 10.85 11.37
CA ILE A 24 -5.39 10.52 11.66
C ILE A 24 -6.32 11.31 10.74
N THR A 25 -6.03 12.59 10.46
CA THR A 25 -6.82 13.40 9.53
C THR A 25 -6.83 12.79 8.13
N TYR A 26 -5.67 12.43 7.59
CA TYR A 26 -5.60 11.75 6.30
C TYR A 26 -6.30 10.40 6.30
N LEU A 27 -6.20 9.63 7.38
CA LEU A 27 -6.87 8.34 7.53
C LEU A 27 -8.40 8.51 7.53
N ILE A 28 -8.92 9.50 8.26
CA ILE A 28 -10.34 9.86 8.24
C ILE A 28 -10.78 10.32 6.84
N LEU A 29 -9.97 11.11 6.15
CA LEU A 29 -10.27 11.54 4.77
C LEU A 29 -10.33 10.35 3.81
N VAL A 30 -9.37 9.40 3.90
CA VAL A 30 -9.38 8.17 3.10
C VAL A 30 -10.60 7.31 3.43
N ALA A 31 -10.93 7.14 4.72
CA ALA A 31 -12.12 6.39 5.13
C ALA A 31 -13.43 7.07 4.69
N GLY A 32 -13.48 8.40 4.71
CA GLY A 32 -14.61 9.17 4.18
C GLY A 32 -14.75 9.02 2.67
N ALA A 33 -13.64 9.07 1.93
CA ALA A 33 -13.62 8.82 0.49
C ALA A 33 -14.11 7.40 0.16
N GLU A 34 -13.73 6.42 0.98
CA GLU A 34 -14.19 5.05 0.88
C GLU A 34 -15.70 4.93 1.13
N LEU A 35 -16.24 5.61 2.14
CA LEU A 35 -17.67 5.63 2.42
C LEU A 35 -18.48 6.25 1.26
N VAL A 36 -17.97 7.32 0.65
CA VAL A 36 -18.60 7.95 -0.52
C VAL A 36 -18.58 7.00 -1.72
N THR A 37 -17.48 6.28 -1.91
CA THR A 37 -17.32 5.28 -2.97
C THR A 37 -18.22 4.06 -2.76
N ALA A 38 -18.23 3.48 -1.56
CA ALA A 38 -19.00 2.29 -1.21
C ALA A 38 -20.51 2.59 -1.11
N GLY A 39 -20.88 3.77 -0.59
CA GLY A 39 -22.24 4.28 -0.62
C GLY A 39 -22.71 4.56 -2.05
N GLY A 40 -21.82 5.07 -2.90
CA GLY A 40 -22.07 5.33 -4.31
C GLY A 40 -22.36 4.08 -5.13
N ALA A 41 -21.60 3.00 -4.91
CA ALA A 41 -21.79 1.71 -5.59
C ALA A 41 -23.20 1.11 -5.35
N LYS A 42 -23.88 1.51 -4.27
CA LYS A 42 -25.24 1.06 -3.94
C LYS A 42 -26.35 1.90 -4.58
N TYR A 43 -26.07 3.12 -5.06
CA TYR A 43 -27.10 4.07 -5.50
C TYR A 43 -26.91 4.67 -6.92
N ASP A 44 -25.70 4.78 -7.50
CA ASP A 44 -25.53 5.16 -8.93
C ASP A 44 -24.06 5.13 -9.44
N ILE A 45 -23.85 4.96 -10.76
CA ILE A 45 -22.53 4.97 -11.43
C ILE A 45 -21.87 6.37 -11.35
N ALA A 46 -22.68 7.42 -11.20
CA ALA A 46 -22.20 8.79 -11.06
C ALA A 46 -21.36 8.99 -9.77
N PHE A 47 -21.72 8.34 -8.67
CA PHE A 47 -20.99 8.47 -7.39
C PHE A 47 -19.62 7.80 -7.40
N ALA A 48 -19.42 6.75 -8.19
CA ALA A 48 -18.10 6.13 -8.37
C ALA A 48 -17.07 7.11 -8.98
N LYS A 49 -17.50 7.98 -9.90
CA LYS A 49 -16.64 9.02 -10.49
C LYS A 49 -16.22 10.07 -9.46
N TYR A 50 -17.13 10.48 -8.58
CA TYR A 50 -16.82 11.42 -7.49
C TYR A 50 -15.89 10.80 -6.45
N GLY A 51 -16.06 9.51 -6.13
CA GLY A 51 -15.14 8.76 -5.27
C GLY A 51 -13.71 8.73 -5.81
N ILE A 52 -13.55 8.42 -7.11
CA ILE A 52 -12.24 8.44 -7.79
C ILE A 52 -11.60 9.84 -7.73
N ALA A 53 -12.37 10.88 -8.02
CA ALA A 53 -11.87 12.26 -7.96
C ALA A 53 -11.40 12.62 -6.53
N PHE A 54 -12.12 12.18 -5.50
CA PHE A 54 -11.78 12.44 -4.11
C PHE A 54 -10.51 11.70 -3.68
N HIS A 55 -10.38 10.42 -4.05
CA HIS A 55 -9.13 9.67 -3.84
C HIS A 55 -7.96 10.28 -4.59
N ALA A 56 -8.15 10.80 -5.81
CA ALA A 56 -7.09 11.45 -6.56
C ALA A 56 -6.61 12.74 -5.88
N VAL A 57 -7.53 13.57 -5.38
CA VAL A 57 -7.19 14.78 -4.62
C VAL A 57 -6.43 14.43 -3.34
N ILE A 58 -6.88 13.43 -2.58
CA ILE A 58 -6.19 12.97 -1.36
C ILE A 58 -4.79 12.46 -1.70
N LEU A 59 -4.65 11.70 -2.80
CA LEU A 59 -3.38 11.18 -3.26
C LEU A 59 -2.39 12.30 -3.60
N PHE A 60 -2.81 13.31 -4.37
CA PHE A 60 -1.96 14.47 -4.67
C PHE A 60 -1.62 15.27 -3.41
N ALA A 61 -2.58 15.45 -2.50
CA ALA A 61 -2.33 16.13 -1.24
C ALA A 61 -1.29 15.40 -0.37
N LEU A 62 -1.38 14.08 -0.27
CA LEU A 62 -0.40 13.24 0.44
C LEU A 62 0.97 13.28 -0.23
N LEU A 63 1.04 13.22 -1.57
CA LEU A 63 2.30 13.32 -2.32
C LEU A 63 3.00 14.66 -2.08
N ILE A 64 2.26 15.77 -2.19
CA ILE A 64 2.81 17.11 -1.98
C ILE A 64 3.25 17.27 -0.52
N HIS A 65 2.44 16.83 0.44
CA HIS A 65 2.77 16.95 1.86
C HIS A 65 4.00 16.10 2.24
N SER A 66 4.09 14.87 1.72
CA SER A 66 5.26 14.00 1.89
C SER A 66 6.52 14.65 1.30
N ALA A 67 6.44 15.18 0.07
CA ALA A 67 7.59 15.83 -0.57
C ALA A 67 8.04 17.09 0.17
N LEU A 68 7.11 17.89 0.69
CA LEU A 68 7.43 19.12 1.43
C LEU A 68 8.05 18.84 2.81
N ILE A 69 7.62 17.77 3.48
CA ILE A 69 8.08 17.44 4.83
C ILE A 69 9.34 16.58 4.83
N LEU A 70 9.77 16.07 3.67
CA LEU A 70 10.94 15.21 3.50
C LEU A 70 12.21 15.76 4.18
N THR A 71 12.49 17.06 4.02
CA THR A 71 13.70 17.69 4.55
C THR A 71 13.59 18.04 6.04
N ALA A 72 12.37 18.22 6.55
CA ALA A 72 12.10 18.56 7.94
C ALA A 72 11.93 17.30 8.82
N ASP A 73 11.33 16.24 8.29
CA ASP A 73 10.92 15.05 9.04
C ASP A 73 10.82 13.80 8.12
N PRO A 74 11.96 13.16 7.82
CA PRO A 74 12.01 12.05 6.86
C PRO A 74 11.21 10.82 7.31
N GLU A 75 11.13 10.57 8.62
CA GLU A 75 10.36 9.45 9.16
C GLU A 75 8.85 9.67 9.00
N PHE A 76 8.39 10.92 9.18
CA PHE A 76 6.99 11.26 8.93
C PHE A 76 6.66 11.24 7.43
N SER A 77 7.57 11.68 6.56
CA SER A 77 7.39 11.56 5.10
C SER A 77 7.15 10.12 4.65
N LYS A 78 7.93 9.16 5.19
CA LYS A 78 7.74 7.72 4.91
C LYS A 78 6.36 7.23 5.32
N LEU A 79 5.85 7.68 6.47
CA LEU A 79 4.50 7.31 6.92
C LEU A 79 3.42 7.85 5.97
N LEU A 80 3.53 9.11 5.51
CA LEU A 80 2.62 9.64 4.51
C LEU A 80 2.70 8.89 3.18
N MET A 81 3.90 8.46 2.77
CA MET A 81 4.11 7.64 1.59
C MET A 81 3.31 6.34 1.61
N VAL A 82 3.36 5.63 2.73
CA VAL A 82 2.60 4.39 2.92
C VAL A 82 1.09 4.64 2.81
N LEU A 83 0.62 5.78 3.35
CA LEU A 83 -0.79 6.19 3.22
C LEU A 83 -1.23 6.48 1.79
N ILE A 84 -0.33 6.75 0.83
CA ILE A 84 -0.66 6.96 -0.60
C ILE A 84 -1.10 5.66 -1.27
N LEU A 85 -0.63 4.50 -0.81
CA LEU A 85 -0.98 3.22 -1.41
C LEU A 85 -2.48 2.93 -1.31
N ALA A 86 -3.12 3.29 -0.20
CA ALA A 86 -4.55 3.10 0.01
C ALA A 86 -5.44 3.80 -1.04
N PRO A 87 -5.36 5.14 -1.27
CA PRO A 87 -6.13 5.80 -2.31
C PRO A 87 -5.71 5.36 -3.73
N LEU A 88 -4.43 5.02 -3.96
CA LEU A 88 -3.95 4.58 -5.27
C LEU A 88 -4.56 3.23 -5.69
N ILE A 89 -4.50 2.23 -4.80
CA ILE A 89 -5.09 0.90 -5.02
C ILE A 89 -6.60 1.05 -5.28
N ARG A 90 -7.27 1.98 -4.57
CA ARG A 90 -8.71 2.18 -4.72
C ARG A 90 -9.10 2.80 -6.06
N ILE A 91 -8.38 3.83 -6.52
CA ILE A 91 -8.58 4.43 -7.85
C ILE A 91 -8.43 3.35 -8.94
N LEU A 92 -7.41 2.49 -8.81
CA LEU A 92 -7.13 1.43 -9.79
C LEU A 92 -8.17 0.31 -9.75
N SER A 93 -8.63 -0.06 -8.55
CA SER A 93 -9.73 -1.02 -8.35
C SER A 93 -11.04 -0.52 -8.97
N LEU A 94 -11.39 0.76 -8.78
CA LEU A 94 -12.63 1.34 -9.32
C LEU A 94 -12.56 1.61 -10.83
N SER A 95 -11.36 1.79 -11.36
CA SER A 95 -11.15 2.00 -12.80
C SER A 95 -11.18 0.69 -13.59
N MET A 96 -11.48 -0.45 -12.95
CA MET A 96 -11.50 -1.78 -13.57
C MET A 96 -12.72 -1.98 -14.47
N PRO A 97 -12.54 -2.11 -15.81
CA PRO A 97 -13.58 -2.59 -16.69
C PRO A 97 -13.52 -4.11 -16.68
N LEU A 98 -14.21 -4.74 -15.72
CA LEU A 98 -14.28 -6.20 -15.53
C LEU A 98 -14.84 -6.96 -16.76
N THR A 99 -15.31 -6.25 -17.78
CA THR A 99 -16.09 -6.80 -18.88
C THR A 99 -15.25 -7.45 -19.99
N TYR A 100 -13.93 -7.21 -20.06
CA TYR A 100 -13.11 -7.63 -21.21
C TYR A 100 -11.79 -8.33 -20.87
N LEU A 101 -11.30 -8.25 -19.63
CA LEU A 101 -9.97 -8.76 -19.26
C LEU A 101 -10.02 -9.80 -18.14
N ASN A 102 -9.18 -10.83 -18.26
CA ASN A 102 -9.02 -11.86 -17.24
C ASN A 102 -8.49 -11.23 -15.93
N TYR A 103 -9.07 -11.61 -14.79
CA TYR A 103 -8.84 -11.00 -13.48
C TYR A 103 -7.35 -10.95 -13.10
N ILE A 104 -6.60 -11.97 -13.51
CA ILE A 104 -5.15 -12.12 -13.25
C ILE A 104 -4.32 -11.14 -14.09
N SER A 105 -4.63 -10.98 -15.37
CA SER A 105 -3.91 -10.04 -16.25
C SER A 105 -4.08 -8.59 -15.81
N TRP A 106 -5.19 -8.28 -15.13
CA TRP A 106 -5.44 -6.96 -14.59
C TRP A 106 -4.50 -6.58 -13.45
N PHE A 107 -4.10 -7.53 -12.59
CA PHE A 107 -3.08 -7.27 -11.56
C PHE A 107 -1.78 -6.76 -12.17
N ALA A 108 -1.35 -7.33 -13.30
CA ALA A 108 -0.16 -6.85 -14.01
C ALA A 108 -0.35 -5.41 -14.52
N ILE A 109 -1.51 -5.10 -15.12
CA ILE A 109 -1.81 -3.77 -15.64
C ILE A 109 -1.87 -2.72 -14.53
N VAL A 110 -2.50 -3.04 -13.40
CA VAL A 110 -2.61 -2.17 -12.21
C VAL A 110 -1.27 -1.95 -11.54
N SER A 111 -0.41 -2.96 -11.54
CA SER A 111 0.90 -2.85 -10.89
C SER A 111 1.84 -1.89 -11.61
N ILE A 112 1.71 -1.74 -12.94
CA ILE A 112 2.55 -0.81 -13.72
C ILE A 112 2.47 0.64 -13.18
N PRO A 113 1.30 1.30 -13.12
CA PRO A 113 1.20 2.66 -12.59
C PRO A 113 1.57 2.75 -11.11
N VAL A 114 1.34 1.69 -10.31
CA VAL A 114 1.74 1.66 -8.89
C VAL A 114 3.25 1.59 -8.74
N PHE A 115 3.92 0.75 -9.53
CA PHE A 115 5.37 0.72 -9.60
C PHE A 115 5.93 2.05 -10.07
N ILE A 116 5.36 2.67 -11.10
CA ILE A 116 5.77 4.01 -11.55
C ILE A 116 5.64 5.01 -10.39
N ALA A 117 4.49 5.04 -9.70
CA ALA A 117 4.28 5.94 -8.56
C ALA A 117 5.31 5.70 -7.45
N MET A 118 5.56 4.45 -7.07
CA MET A 118 6.57 4.09 -6.07
C MET A 118 7.97 4.50 -6.51
N PHE A 119 8.40 4.15 -7.72
CA PHE A 119 9.73 4.48 -8.23
C PHE A 119 9.93 5.99 -8.40
N THR A 120 8.92 6.71 -8.91
CA THR A 120 8.95 8.18 -8.98
C THR A 120 9.08 8.78 -7.58
N CYS A 121 8.38 8.24 -6.59
CA CYS A 121 8.45 8.74 -5.23
C CYS A 121 9.81 8.41 -4.58
N MET A 122 10.36 7.21 -4.80
CA MET A 122 11.73 6.86 -4.39
C MET A 122 12.76 7.80 -5.03
N TYR A 123 12.59 8.13 -6.31
CA TYR A 123 13.45 9.04 -7.04
C TYR A 123 13.40 10.47 -6.48
N ILE A 124 12.20 11.01 -6.26
CA ILE A 124 11.99 12.36 -5.70
C ILE A 124 12.52 12.44 -4.26
N GLN A 125 12.36 11.39 -3.47
CA GLN A 125 12.77 11.37 -2.07
C GLN A 125 14.22 10.93 -1.84
N HIS A 126 14.97 10.66 -2.91
CA HIS A 126 16.34 10.12 -2.86
C HIS A 126 16.46 8.87 -1.95
N LEU A 127 15.40 8.08 -1.84
CA LEU A 127 15.39 6.85 -1.05
C LEU A 127 16.29 5.83 -1.73
N LYS A 128 17.24 5.26 -0.98
CA LYS A 128 18.09 4.19 -1.50
C LYS A 128 17.32 2.88 -1.39
N LEU A 129 17.63 1.91 -2.27
CA LEU A 129 17.06 0.56 -2.22
C LEU A 129 17.21 -0.10 -0.83
N ARG A 130 18.22 0.31 -0.05
CA ARG A 130 18.43 -0.16 1.34
C ARG A 130 17.41 0.37 2.35
N ASP A 131 16.76 1.49 2.05
CA ASP A 131 15.78 2.14 2.94
C ASP A 131 14.35 1.61 2.70
N VAL A 132 14.16 0.77 1.67
CA VAL A 132 12.87 0.21 1.24
C VAL A 132 12.78 -1.30 1.48
N ALA A 133 13.49 -1.80 2.49
CA ALA A 133 13.63 -3.23 2.83
C ALA A 133 14.11 -4.17 1.72
N LEU A 134 14.50 -3.67 0.53
CA LEU A 134 15.21 -4.44 -0.50
C LEU A 134 16.69 -4.71 -0.12
N THR A 135 16.94 -4.96 1.15
CA THR A 135 18.21 -5.52 1.63
C THR A 135 18.12 -7.03 1.62
N LEU A 136 19.07 -7.69 0.98
CA LEU A 136 19.23 -9.14 1.05
C LEU A 136 19.13 -9.61 2.51
N PRO A 137 18.43 -10.74 2.78
CA PRO A 137 18.33 -11.34 4.10
C PRO A 137 19.69 -11.36 4.77
N LYS A 138 19.83 -10.69 5.91
CA LYS A 138 21.04 -10.87 6.73
C LYS A 138 21.03 -12.33 7.17
N LEU A 139 22.15 -13.05 7.00
CA LEU A 139 22.29 -14.48 7.32
C LEU A 139 21.73 -14.88 8.70
N LYS A 140 21.65 -13.93 9.63
CA LYS A 140 21.10 -14.07 10.99
C LYS A 140 19.58 -14.28 11.04
N TYR A 141 18.81 -13.82 10.05
CA TYR A 141 17.34 -13.86 10.04
C TYR A 141 16.74 -14.94 9.12
N LEU A 142 17.58 -15.68 8.40
CA LEU A 142 17.18 -16.86 7.61
C LEU A 142 16.25 -17.84 8.34
N PRO A 143 16.49 -18.26 9.59
CA PRO A 143 15.58 -19.20 10.26
C PRO A 143 14.21 -18.60 10.57
N LEU A 144 14.12 -17.28 10.74
CA LEU A 144 12.84 -16.58 10.91
C LEU A 144 12.06 -16.52 9.60
N GLU A 145 12.74 -16.19 8.49
CA GLU A 145 12.14 -16.17 7.14
C GLU A 145 11.62 -17.56 6.74
N PHE A 146 12.37 -18.62 7.02
CA PHE A 146 11.89 -19.99 6.84
C PHE A 146 10.66 -20.29 7.69
N GLY A 147 10.61 -19.79 8.93
CA GLY A 147 9.43 -19.87 9.77
C GLY A 147 8.22 -19.18 9.13
N VAL A 148 8.39 -17.96 8.64
CA VAL A 148 7.32 -17.20 7.96
C VAL A 148 6.83 -17.93 6.72
N ILE A 149 7.73 -18.44 5.87
CA ILE A 149 7.37 -19.23 4.68
C ILE A 149 6.58 -20.49 5.09
N LEU A 150 7.01 -21.17 6.15
CA LEU A 150 6.35 -22.38 6.64
C LEU A 150 4.94 -22.10 7.16
N PHE A 151 4.68 -20.92 7.73
CA PHE A 151 3.34 -20.51 8.15
C PHE A 151 2.50 -19.93 7.00
N ALA A 152 3.11 -19.26 6.03
CA ALA A 152 2.43 -18.67 4.89
C ALA A 152 1.77 -19.73 3.99
N VAL A 153 2.42 -20.89 3.79
CA VAL A 153 1.89 -21.96 2.93
C VAL A 153 0.58 -22.56 3.48
N PRO A 154 0.49 -23.01 4.76
CA PRO A 154 -0.77 -23.45 5.35
C PRO A 154 -1.85 -22.37 5.38
N PHE A 155 -1.48 -21.11 5.62
CA PHE A 155 -2.43 -20.00 5.64
C PHE A 155 -3.02 -19.75 4.26
N GLY A 156 -2.20 -19.75 3.21
CA GLY A 156 -2.68 -19.62 1.83
C GLY A 156 -3.60 -20.77 1.41
N ILE A 157 -3.30 -22.01 1.85
CA ILE A 157 -4.18 -23.15 1.63
C ILE A 157 -5.51 -22.97 2.38
N LEU A 158 -5.47 -22.51 3.63
CA LEU A 158 -6.66 -22.25 4.44
C LEU A 158 -7.53 -21.17 3.80
N GLU A 159 -6.94 -20.06 3.36
CA GLU A 159 -7.63 -18.97 2.65
C GLU A 159 -8.29 -19.46 1.36
N TYR A 160 -7.60 -20.30 0.59
CA TYR A 160 -8.18 -20.93 -0.61
C TYR A 160 -9.45 -21.74 -0.28
N TYR A 161 -9.41 -22.55 0.79
CA TYR A 161 -10.56 -23.34 1.21
C TYR A 161 -11.71 -22.50 1.80
N VAL A 162 -11.40 -21.37 2.44
CA VAL A 162 -12.41 -20.46 3.00
C VAL A 162 -13.10 -19.65 1.91
N LEU A 163 -12.33 -19.13 0.94
CA LEU A 163 -12.87 -18.28 -0.12
C LEU A 163 -13.62 -19.06 -1.21
N LYS A 164 -13.33 -20.37 -1.37
CA LYS A 164 -13.85 -21.23 -2.47
C LYS A 164 -14.04 -20.44 -3.78
N PRO A 165 -12.99 -19.77 -4.30
CA PRO A 165 -13.11 -19.17 -5.62
C PRO A 165 -13.36 -20.31 -6.60
N GLY A 166 -14.45 -20.24 -7.38
CA GLY A 166 -14.66 -21.15 -8.51
C GLY A 166 -13.38 -21.14 -9.33
N ILE A 167 -12.81 -22.32 -9.57
CA ILE A 167 -11.51 -22.50 -10.20
C ILE A 167 -11.49 -21.72 -11.53
N MET A 168 -10.86 -20.54 -11.55
CA MET A 168 -10.85 -19.64 -12.71
C MET A 168 -9.81 -20.06 -13.75
N VAL A 169 -8.92 -21.00 -13.40
CA VAL A 169 -7.81 -21.46 -14.23
C VAL A 169 -7.68 -22.96 -14.05
N GLU A 170 -7.53 -23.70 -15.15
CA GLU A 170 -7.29 -25.15 -15.10
C GLU A 170 -6.11 -25.47 -14.17
N PRO A 171 -6.20 -26.49 -13.30
CA PRO A 171 -5.16 -26.85 -12.32
C PRO A 171 -3.98 -27.58 -12.99
N THR A 172 -3.51 -27.07 -14.12
CA THR A 172 -2.35 -27.55 -14.86
C THR A 172 -1.15 -26.70 -14.49
N PHE A 173 0.01 -27.32 -14.25
CA PHE A 173 1.24 -26.60 -13.87
C PHE A 173 1.60 -25.45 -14.82
N GLU A 174 1.40 -25.63 -16.13
CA GLU A 174 1.65 -24.59 -17.15
C GLU A 174 0.68 -23.41 -17.03
N ALA A 175 -0.60 -23.68 -16.74
CA ALA A 175 -1.62 -22.65 -16.58
C ALA A 175 -1.48 -21.90 -15.24
N LEU A 176 -0.83 -22.50 -14.24
CA LEU A 176 -0.58 -21.90 -12.93
C LEU A 176 0.72 -21.08 -12.87
N PHE A 177 1.68 -21.33 -13.75
CA PHE A 177 2.98 -20.66 -13.71
C PHE A 177 2.85 -19.14 -13.93
N THR A 178 2.20 -18.74 -15.03
CA THR A 178 1.97 -17.32 -15.37
C THR A 178 1.22 -16.55 -14.27
N PRO A 179 0.05 -17.00 -13.76
CA PRO A 179 -0.65 -16.27 -12.71
C PRO A 179 0.12 -16.22 -11.39
N THR A 180 0.84 -17.28 -11.03
CA THR A 180 1.67 -17.30 -9.82
C THR A 180 2.80 -16.27 -9.92
N LEU A 181 3.49 -16.20 -11.05
CA LEU A 181 4.56 -15.22 -11.26
C LEU A 181 4.01 -13.79 -11.24
N ILE A 182 2.85 -13.57 -11.88
CA ILE A 182 2.16 -12.28 -11.82
C ILE A 182 1.86 -11.91 -10.37
N LEU A 183 1.25 -12.79 -9.57
CA LEU A 183 0.91 -12.46 -8.18
C LEU A 183 2.15 -12.28 -7.28
N ILE A 184 3.21 -13.08 -7.47
CA ILE A 184 4.44 -12.89 -6.70
C ILE A 184 5.03 -11.50 -6.97
N VAL A 185 5.07 -11.06 -8.22
CA VAL A 185 5.67 -9.76 -8.59
C VAL A 185 4.71 -8.60 -8.33
N CYS A 186 3.46 -8.73 -8.72
CA CYS A 186 2.46 -7.64 -8.71
C CYS A 186 1.87 -7.40 -7.33
N THR A 187 1.74 -8.45 -6.52
CA THR A 187 1.20 -8.34 -5.16
C THR A 187 2.33 -8.48 -4.14
N GLY A 188 3.07 -9.60 -4.13
CA GLY A 188 4.08 -9.83 -3.09
C GLY A 188 5.22 -8.81 -3.10
N PHE A 189 5.88 -8.60 -4.24
CA PHE A 189 6.99 -7.65 -4.32
C PHE A 189 6.53 -6.19 -4.20
N LEU A 190 5.34 -5.87 -4.69
CA LEU A 190 4.75 -4.54 -4.56
C LEU A 190 4.43 -4.23 -3.09
N GLU A 191 3.85 -5.18 -2.36
CA GLU A 191 3.56 -5.05 -0.93
C GLU A 191 4.84 -4.87 -0.11
N GLU A 192 5.89 -5.66 -0.38
CA GLU A 192 7.18 -5.52 0.32
C GLU A 192 7.83 -4.15 0.04
N LEU A 193 7.75 -3.66 -1.19
CA LEU A 193 8.28 -2.35 -1.57
C LEU A 193 7.47 -1.20 -0.94
N GLY A 194 6.16 -1.37 -0.80
CA GLY A 194 5.24 -0.37 -0.27
C GLY A 194 5.15 -0.35 1.25
N PHE A 195 5.29 -1.52 1.88
CA PHE A 195 5.19 -1.76 3.32
C PHE A 195 6.41 -2.54 3.79
N PRO A 196 7.59 -1.91 3.79
CA PRO A 196 8.79 -2.55 4.32
C PRO A 196 8.56 -2.95 5.79
N GLY A 197 8.73 -4.25 6.09
CA GLY A 197 8.57 -4.83 7.43
C GLY A 197 9.65 -4.44 8.44
#